data_AF-A0A1I8PXM9-F1
#
_entry.id   AF-A0A1I8PXM9-F1
#
_cell.length_a   1.000
_cell.length_b   1.000
_cell.length_c   1.000
_cell.angle_alpha   90.00
_cell.angle_beta   90.00
_cell.angle_gamma   90.00
#
_symmetry.space_group_name_H-M   'P 1'
#
loop_
_entity.id
_entity.type
_entity.pdbx_description
1 polymer ?
#
loop_
_entity_poly.entity_id
_entity_poly.type
_entity_poly.pdbx_seq_one_letter_code
_entity_poly.pdbx_strand_id
1 'polypeptide(L)'
;MPVVVADDFDQFDAFISVEDPLEDYEKLLNEKLKIDAIVPNEMVHRIWDKISNATTAALWKIIFENEHETNEKLDKTAGFLRIFKDDACFYSPWKYNQWITKVRAELLRRGMVDFWKNVIVEKELGPAWARDCDLFDDTDDTEPAQFYNYAGCEAPWNSKT
;
A
#
# COMPACT_ATOMS: atom_id res chain seq x y z
N MET A 1 2.74 -5.46 -34.69
CA MET A 1 2.80 -4.08 -34.18
C MET A 1 2.23 -4.11 -32.78
N PRO A 2 2.88 -3.49 -31.77
CA PRO A 2 2.30 -3.43 -30.45
C PRO A 2 0.97 -2.66 -30.50
N VAL A 3 -0.04 -3.18 -29.82
CA VAL A 3 -1.36 -2.54 -29.72
C VAL A 3 -1.25 -1.40 -28.73
N VAL A 4 -1.65 -0.19 -29.13
CA VAL A 4 -1.76 0.96 -28.23
C VAL A 4 -3.19 1.01 -27.71
N VAL A 5 -3.37 1.27 -26.42
CA VAL A 5 -4.71 1.40 -25.83
C VAL A 5 -5.45 2.62 -26.38
N ALA A 6 -6.78 2.62 -26.27
CA ALA A 6 -7.60 3.77 -26.64
C ALA A 6 -7.31 4.98 -25.72
N ASP A 7 -7.53 6.20 -26.23
CA ASP A 7 -7.26 7.44 -25.50
C ASP A 7 -8.10 7.58 -24.22
N ASP A 8 -9.26 6.92 -24.17
CA ASP A 8 -10.19 6.90 -23.04
C ASP A 8 -10.01 5.68 -22.12
N PHE A 9 -8.94 4.90 -22.28
CA PHE A 9 -8.72 3.67 -21.53
C PHE A 9 -8.63 3.89 -20.00
N ASP A 10 -8.20 5.08 -19.59
CA ASP A 10 -8.18 5.53 -18.20
C ASP A 10 -9.52 6.08 -17.68
N GLN A 11 -10.56 6.14 -18.51
CA GLN A 11 -11.92 6.53 -18.12
C GLN A 11 -12.67 5.35 -17.51
N PHE A 12 -12.32 5.03 -16.27
CA PHE A 12 -13.02 4.06 -15.43
C PHE A 12 -13.13 4.58 -13.99
N ASP A 13 -14.08 4.01 -13.25
CA ASP A 13 -14.24 4.19 -11.82
C ASP A 13 -13.59 3.00 -11.11
N ALA A 14 -12.55 3.28 -10.32
CA ALA A 14 -11.91 2.25 -9.50
C ALA A 14 -12.77 1.98 -8.26
N PHE A 15 -13.14 0.72 -8.06
CA PHE A 15 -13.88 0.26 -6.88
C PHE A 15 -13.21 -0.97 -6.30
N ILE A 16 -13.03 -0.98 -4.98
CA ILE A 16 -12.49 -2.09 -4.21
C ILE A 16 -13.45 -2.30 -3.03
N SER A 17 -14.08 -3.47 -2.98
CA SER A 17 -15.01 -3.85 -1.92
C SER A 17 -14.29 -4.08 -0.59
N VAL A 18 -15.04 -4.19 0.51
CA VAL A 18 -14.47 -4.60 1.81
C VAL A 18 -14.56 -6.11 2.03
N GLU A 19 -15.39 -6.77 1.25
CA GLU A 19 -15.66 -8.21 1.25
C GLU A 19 -14.48 -8.97 0.63
N ASP A 20 -14.12 -8.63 -0.62
CA ASP A 20 -13.06 -9.31 -1.38
C ASP A 20 -12.03 -8.29 -1.95
N PRO A 21 -11.42 -7.46 -1.08
CA PRO A 21 -10.64 -6.29 -1.49
C PRO A 21 -9.42 -6.62 -2.35
N LEU A 22 -8.73 -7.73 -2.05
CA LEU A 22 -7.53 -8.14 -2.78
C LEU A 22 -7.88 -8.62 -4.19
N GLU A 23 -8.97 -9.38 -4.34
CA GLU A 23 -9.42 -9.88 -5.64
C GLU A 23 -9.83 -8.71 -6.55
N ASP A 24 -10.60 -7.75 -6.04
CA ASP A 24 -10.97 -6.54 -6.76
C ASP A 24 -9.74 -5.73 -7.21
N TYR A 25 -8.76 -5.58 -6.31
CA TYR A 25 -7.51 -4.88 -6.59
C TYR A 25 -6.69 -5.57 -7.69
N GLU A 26 -6.47 -6.88 -7.56
CA GLU A 26 -5.71 -7.66 -8.56
C GLU A 26 -6.39 -7.64 -9.92
N LYS A 27 -7.72 -7.73 -9.95
CA LYS A 27 -8.50 -7.59 -11.17
C LYS A 27 -8.28 -6.22 -11.82
N LEU A 28 -8.36 -5.13 -11.07
CA LEU A 28 -8.12 -3.77 -11.59
C LEU A 28 -6.69 -3.63 -12.15
N LEU A 29 -5.68 -4.17 -11.47
CA LEU A 29 -4.31 -4.16 -11.98
C LEU A 29 -4.18 -4.95 -13.28
N ASN A 30 -4.75 -6.15 -13.34
CA ASN A 30 -4.68 -7.01 -14.52
C ASN A 30 -5.41 -6.40 -15.73
N GLU A 31 -6.52 -5.71 -15.49
CA GLU A 31 -7.31 -5.07 -16.54
C GLU A 31 -6.72 -3.75 -17.02
N LYS A 32 -5.94 -3.03 -16.19
CA LYS A 32 -5.55 -1.64 -16.47
C LYS A 32 -4.05 -1.36 -16.52
N LEU A 33 -3.22 -2.14 -15.83
CA LEU A 33 -1.78 -1.89 -15.71
C LEU A 33 -0.90 -3.07 -16.14
N LYS A 34 -1.36 -4.31 -15.97
CA LYS A 34 -0.63 -5.55 -16.34
C LYS A 34 -1.15 -6.14 -17.66
N ILE A 35 -1.51 -5.28 -18.62
CA ILE A 35 -2.01 -5.67 -19.94
C ILE A 35 -0.88 -5.81 -20.96
N ASP A 36 -1.09 -6.65 -21.98
CA ASP A 36 -0.20 -6.77 -23.13
C ASP A 36 -0.51 -5.69 -24.20
N ALA A 37 -0.33 -4.43 -23.81
CA ALA A 37 -0.54 -3.27 -24.68
C ALA A 37 0.37 -2.09 -24.26
N ILE A 38 0.66 -1.19 -25.20
CA ILE A 38 1.37 0.05 -24.90
C ILE A 38 0.39 1.05 -24.27
N VAL A 39 0.67 1.39 -23.02
CA VAL A 39 -0.02 2.45 -22.26
C VAL A 39 0.95 3.61 -22.07
N PRO A 40 0.61 4.85 -22.50
CA PRO A 40 1.46 6.01 -22.25
C PRO A 40 1.73 6.22 -20.75
N ASN A 41 2.95 6.61 -20.38
CA ASN A 41 3.35 6.77 -18.97
C ASN A 41 2.40 7.70 -18.18
N GLU A 42 1.97 8.82 -18.77
CA GLU A 42 1.01 9.71 -18.11
C GLU A 42 -0.33 9.01 -17.82
N MET A 43 -0.78 8.13 -18.71
CA MET A 43 -1.99 7.34 -18.51
C MET A 43 -1.77 6.28 -17.43
N VAL A 44 -0.62 5.60 -17.41
CA VAL A 44 -0.23 4.69 -16.31
C VAL A 44 -0.31 5.39 -14.96
N HIS A 45 0.22 6.61 -14.84
CA HIS A 45 0.16 7.37 -13.60
C HIS A 45 -1.28 7.71 -13.19
N ARG A 46 -2.16 8.11 -14.13
CA ARG A 46 -3.56 8.40 -13.83
C ARG A 46 -4.35 7.15 -13.42
N ILE A 47 -4.09 6.02 -14.09
CA ILE A 47 -4.68 4.72 -13.74
C ILE A 47 -4.24 4.30 -12.34
N TRP A 48 -2.94 4.35 -12.05
CA TRP A 48 -2.40 4.03 -10.72
C TRP A 48 -2.97 4.95 -9.64
N ASP A 49 -3.12 6.25 -9.92
CA ASP A 49 -3.71 7.19 -8.96
C ASP A 49 -5.14 6.79 -8.57
N LYS A 50 -5.96 6.40 -9.55
CA LYS A 50 -7.33 5.92 -9.32
C LYS A 50 -7.36 4.64 -8.49
N ILE A 51 -6.55 3.65 -8.86
CA ILE A 51 -6.49 2.36 -8.14
C ILE A 51 -5.99 2.59 -6.71
N SER A 52 -4.89 3.31 -6.52
CA SER A 52 -4.33 3.59 -5.19
C SER A 52 -5.30 4.39 -4.28
N ASN A 53 -6.08 5.32 -4.84
CA ASN A 53 -7.14 6.00 -4.09
C ASN A 53 -8.24 5.03 -3.63
N ALA A 54 -8.72 4.15 -4.50
CA ALA A 54 -9.70 3.14 -4.13
C ALA A 54 -9.14 2.16 -3.08
N THR A 55 -7.89 1.73 -3.25
CA THR A 55 -7.23 0.78 -2.34
C THR A 55 -7.06 1.37 -0.94
N THR A 56 -6.56 2.60 -0.85
CA THR A 56 -6.37 3.27 0.44
C THR A 56 -7.68 3.56 1.15
N ALA A 57 -8.75 3.86 0.40
CA ALA A 57 -10.09 4.00 0.96
C ALA A 57 -10.67 2.67 1.48
N ALA A 58 -10.52 1.57 0.72
CA ALA A 58 -10.97 0.25 1.15
C ALA A 58 -10.21 -0.24 2.39
N LEU A 59 -8.87 -0.16 2.37
CA LEU A 59 -8.01 -0.52 3.51
C LEU A 59 -8.36 0.29 4.76
N TRP A 60 -8.64 1.59 4.61
CA TRP A 60 -9.07 2.41 5.74
C TRP A 60 -10.33 1.85 6.41
N LYS A 61 -11.35 1.50 5.62
CA LYS A 61 -12.59 0.90 6.13
C LYS A 61 -12.34 -0.46 6.79
N ILE A 62 -11.54 -1.31 6.15
CA ILE A 62 -11.19 -2.64 6.66
C ILE A 62 -10.50 -2.55 8.02
N ILE A 63 -9.55 -1.62 8.17
CA ILE A 63 -8.78 -1.43 9.40
C ILE A 63 -9.63 -0.77 10.48
N PHE A 64 -10.42 0.26 10.16
CA PHE A 64 -10.97 1.17 11.18
C PHE A 64 -12.50 1.17 11.34
N GLU A 65 -13.26 0.66 10.38
CA GLU A 65 -14.74 0.75 10.39
C GLU A 65 -15.41 -0.61 10.60
N ASN A 66 -14.68 -1.70 10.40
CA ASN A 66 -15.24 -3.04 10.42
C ASN A 66 -15.01 -3.66 11.81
N GLU A 67 -16.06 -3.78 12.62
CA GLU A 67 -15.98 -4.20 14.02
C GLU A 67 -15.49 -5.65 14.15
N HIS A 68 -14.61 -5.89 15.12
CA HIS A 68 -13.88 -7.13 15.43
C HIS A 68 -12.63 -7.41 14.58
N GLU A 69 -11.47 -7.34 15.24
CA GLU A 69 -10.20 -7.89 14.76
C GLU A 69 -10.16 -9.38 15.07
N THR A 70 -10.26 -10.23 14.04
CA THR A 70 -9.86 -11.64 14.15
C THR A 70 -8.43 -11.77 13.62
N ASN A 71 -7.67 -12.74 14.11
CA ASN A 71 -6.31 -13.01 13.60
C ASN A 71 -6.32 -13.24 12.08
N GLU A 72 -7.33 -13.95 11.57
CA GLU A 72 -7.50 -14.17 10.14
C GLU A 72 -7.67 -12.85 9.36
N LYS A 73 -8.46 -11.91 9.89
CA LYS A 73 -8.64 -10.59 9.27
C LYS A 73 -7.36 -9.76 9.33
N LEU A 74 -6.61 -9.83 10.43
CA LEU A 74 -5.29 -9.18 10.54
C LEU A 74 -4.32 -9.71 9.49
N ASP A 75 -4.22 -11.04 9.33
CA ASP A 75 -3.32 -11.66 8.36
C ASP A 75 -3.72 -11.34 6.91
N LYS A 76 -5.01 -11.39 6.59
CA LYS A 76 -5.52 -10.99 5.26
C LYS A 76 -5.25 -9.51 4.97
N THR A 77 -5.50 -8.63 5.94
CA THR A 77 -5.24 -7.18 5.79
C THR A 77 -3.73 -6.92 5.63
N ALA A 78 -2.89 -7.60 6.40
CA ALA A 78 -1.45 -7.52 6.29
C ALA A 78 -0.93 -7.99 4.92
N GLY A 79 -1.47 -9.10 4.42
CA GLY A 79 -1.16 -9.62 3.08
C GLY A 79 -1.52 -8.62 1.99
N PHE A 80 -2.73 -8.04 2.07
CA PHE A 80 -3.13 -7.02 1.10
C PHE A 80 -2.28 -5.74 1.18
N LEU A 81 -1.98 -5.26 2.39
CA LEU A 81 -1.07 -4.13 2.61
C LEU A 81 0.32 -4.36 2.00
N ARG A 82 0.86 -5.57 2.13
CA ARG A 82 2.15 -5.95 1.53
C ARG A 82 2.09 -5.82 0.01
N ILE A 83 1.12 -6.48 -0.62
CA ILE A 83 0.95 -6.46 -2.08
C ILE A 83 0.81 -5.03 -2.58
N PHE A 84 -0.02 -4.22 -1.92
CA PHE A 84 -0.19 -2.82 -2.29
C PHE A 84 1.09 -2.00 -2.10
N LYS A 85 1.86 -2.22 -1.04
CA LYS A 85 3.16 -1.58 -0.83
C LYS A 85 4.14 -1.94 -1.94
N ASP A 86 4.25 -3.22 -2.28
CA ASP A 86 5.20 -3.71 -3.29
C ASP A 86 4.85 -3.15 -4.68
N ASP A 87 3.56 -3.13 -5.05
CA ASP A 87 3.12 -2.47 -6.29
C ASP A 87 3.34 -0.94 -6.22
N ALA A 88 3.15 -0.31 -5.06
CA ALA A 88 3.45 1.11 -4.89
C ALA A 88 4.93 1.39 -5.15
N CYS A 89 5.85 0.55 -4.66
CA CYS A 89 7.28 0.66 -4.95
C CYS A 89 7.59 0.63 -6.46
N PHE A 90 6.79 -0.07 -7.25
CA PHE A 90 6.95 -0.12 -8.70
C PHE A 90 6.33 1.08 -9.43
N TYR A 91 5.10 1.46 -9.07
CA TYR A 91 4.36 2.52 -9.79
C TYR A 91 4.59 3.92 -9.22
N SER A 92 4.46 4.09 -7.90
CA SER A 92 4.63 5.36 -7.18
C SER A 92 4.50 5.17 -5.64
N PRO A 93 5.60 5.07 -4.86
CA PRO A 93 5.57 4.94 -3.40
C PRO A 93 5.07 6.16 -2.63
N TRP A 94 5.14 7.36 -3.20
CA TRP A 94 4.91 8.64 -2.49
C TRP A 94 3.53 8.72 -1.82
N LYS A 95 2.47 8.29 -2.53
CA LYS A 95 1.11 8.29 -1.97
C LYS A 95 0.96 7.26 -0.86
N TYR A 96 1.55 6.07 -1.03
CA TYR A 96 1.60 5.06 0.03
C TYR A 96 2.31 5.59 1.27
N ASN A 97 3.50 6.18 1.11
CA ASN A 97 4.31 6.75 2.20
C ASN A 97 3.55 7.84 2.95
N GLN A 98 2.82 8.71 2.26
CA GLN A 98 1.97 9.70 2.93
C GLN A 98 0.78 9.05 3.65
N TRP A 99 0.09 8.11 3.01
CA TRP A 99 -1.09 7.46 3.59
C TRP A 99 -0.75 6.62 4.82
N ILE A 100 0.33 5.84 4.79
CA ILE A 100 0.71 4.95 5.89
C ILE A 100 1.06 5.72 7.18
N THR A 101 1.53 6.96 7.07
CA THR A 101 1.72 7.85 8.25
C THR A 101 0.40 8.22 8.92
N LYS A 102 -0.68 8.37 8.15
CA LYS A 102 -2.03 8.63 8.67
C LYS A 102 -2.59 7.37 9.32
N VAL A 103 -2.38 6.20 8.72
CA VAL A 103 -2.76 4.90 9.31
C VAL A 103 -2.09 4.72 10.67
N ARG A 104 -0.77 4.93 10.78
CA ARG A 104 -0.06 4.90 12.08
C ARG A 104 -0.71 5.82 13.09
N ALA A 105 -0.92 7.09 12.72
CA ALA A 105 -1.49 8.08 13.63
C ALA A 105 -2.87 7.64 14.16
N GLU A 106 -3.71 7.08 13.29
CA GLU A 106 -5.04 6.61 13.65
C GLU A 106 -5.02 5.33 14.51
N LEU A 107 -4.14 4.36 14.18
CA LEU A 107 -3.92 3.16 15.01
C LEU A 107 -3.53 3.54 16.44
N LEU A 108 -2.55 4.43 16.58
CA LEU A 108 -2.08 4.89 17.90
C LEU A 108 -3.17 5.67 18.64
N ARG A 109 -3.93 6.53 17.94
CA ARG A 109 -5.04 7.29 18.52
C ARG A 109 -6.15 6.39 19.05
N ARG A 110 -6.43 5.27 18.38
CA ARG A 110 -7.45 4.28 18.79
C ARG A 110 -6.94 3.24 19.78
N GLY A 111 -5.64 3.25 20.11
CA GLY A 111 -5.04 2.23 20.98
C GLY A 111 -4.96 0.85 20.33
N MET A 112 -4.98 0.76 19.00
CA MET A 112 -4.86 -0.48 18.23
C MET A 112 -3.39 -0.95 18.17
N VAL A 113 -2.81 -1.18 19.34
CA VAL A 113 -1.38 -1.43 19.53
C VAL A 113 -0.97 -2.81 18.98
N ASP A 114 -1.86 -3.79 19.01
CA ASP A 114 -1.57 -5.14 18.49
C ASP A 114 -1.45 -5.12 16.96
N PHE A 115 -2.35 -4.42 16.25
CA PHE A 115 -2.22 -4.18 14.81
C PHE A 115 -0.91 -3.43 14.51
N TRP A 116 -0.61 -2.38 15.26
CA TRP A 116 0.65 -1.64 15.09
C TRP A 116 1.88 -2.55 15.21
N LYS A 117 1.95 -3.35 16.27
CA LYS A 117 3.10 -4.23 16.55
C LYS A 117 3.22 -5.38 15.56
N ASN A 118 2.15 -6.16 15.41
CA ASN A 118 2.20 -7.47 14.75
C ASN A 118 1.96 -7.36 13.24
N VAL A 119 1.35 -6.27 12.77
CA VAL A 119 1.11 -6.04 11.34
C VAL A 119 2.07 -4.99 10.80
N ILE A 120 2.06 -3.77 11.34
CA ILE A 120 2.84 -2.68 10.73
C ILE A 120 4.33 -2.81 11.01
N VAL A 121 4.71 -2.97 12.28
CA VAL A 121 6.12 -3.03 12.70
C VAL A 121 6.72 -4.37 12.29
N GLU A 122 6.22 -5.48 12.82
CA GLU A 122 6.82 -6.82 12.61
C GLU A 122 6.98 -7.17 11.13
N LYS A 123 5.99 -6.80 10.30
CA LYS A 123 6.03 -7.07 8.86
C LYS A 123 6.59 -5.90 8.06
N GLU A 124 7.25 -4.92 8.64
CA GLU A 124 7.90 -3.81 7.90
C GLU A 124 6.97 -3.12 6.87
N LEU A 125 5.69 -2.91 7.22
CA LEU A 125 4.67 -2.29 6.36
C LEU A 125 4.56 -0.77 6.55
N GLY A 126 5.64 -0.14 7.02
CA GLY A 126 5.78 1.33 7.01
C GLY A 126 6.23 1.85 5.64
N PRO A 127 6.67 3.12 5.56
CA PRO A 127 7.09 3.75 4.31
C PRO A 127 8.06 2.88 3.50
N ALA A 128 7.84 2.84 2.19
CA ALA A 128 8.79 2.32 1.22
C ALA A 128 10.04 3.19 1.20
N TRP A 129 11.20 2.55 1.14
CA TRP A 129 12.52 3.19 1.10
C TRP A 129 13.54 2.25 0.42
N ALA A 130 14.82 2.62 0.40
CA ALA A 130 15.84 1.94 -0.38
C ALA A 130 15.99 0.42 -0.09
N ARG A 131 15.54 -0.04 1.08
CA ARG A 131 15.54 -1.48 1.44
C ARG A 131 14.54 -2.32 0.65
N ASP A 132 13.44 -1.72 0.16
CA ASP A 132 12.33 -2.42 -0.49
C ASP A 132 11.80 -1.73 -1.76
N CYS A 133 12.46 -0.66 -2.22
CA CYS A 133 12.03 0.13 -3.36
C CYS A 133 13.22 0.73 -4.11
N ASP A 134 13.43 0.30 -5.35
CA ASP A 134 14.52 0.75 -6.24
C ASP A 134 14.43 2.23 -6.65
N LEU A 135 13.34 2.93 -6.28
CA LEU A 135 13.17 4.37 -6.52
C LEU A 135 13.86 5.24 -5.46
N PHE A 136 14.45 4.62 -4.43
CA PHE A 136 15.22 5.27 -3.38
C PHE A 136 16.63 4.69 -3.29
N ASP A 137 17.57 5.50 -2.82
CA ASP A 137 18.97 5.14 -2.60
C ASP A 137 19.29 5.16 -1.09
N ASP A 138 19.96 4.13 -0.57
CA ASP A 138 20.29 4.02 0.86
C ASP A 138 21.42 4.97 1.29
N THR A 139 22.05 5.64 0.32
CA THR A 139 23.10 6.63 0.55
C THR A 139 22.58 8.06 0.66
N ASP A 140 21.58 8.43 -0.16
CA ASP A 140 21.09 9.80 -0.28
C ASP A 140 19.70 10.00 0.38
N ASP A 141 18.86 8.96 0.44
CA ASP A 141 17.52 9.06 1.01
C ASP A 141 17.48 8.73 2.50
N THR A 142 16.61 9.43 3.24
CA THR A 142 16.47 9.22 4.68
C THR A 142 15.70 7.95 4.98
N GLU A 143 16.34 7.02 5.69
CA GLU A 143 15.71 5.83 6.26
C GLU A 143 14.51 6.21 7.16
N PRO A 144 13.35 5.53 7.02
CA PRO A 144 12.14 5.85 7.78
C PRO A 144 12.11 5.24 9.20
N ALA A 145 13.26 5.10 9.89
CA ALA A 145 13.33 4.46 11.21
C ALA A 145 12.35 5.08 12.22
N GLN A 146 12.28 6.42 12.22
CA GLN A 146 11.41 7.21 13.09
C GLN A 146 9.91 6.93 12.86
N PHE A 147 9.53 6.34 11.74
CA PHE A 147 8.15 5.91 11.53
C PHE A 147 7.73 4.89 12.59
N TYR A 148 8.62 3.96 12.95
CA TYR A 148 8.35 2.80 13.81
C TYR A 148 8.51 3.08 15.31
N ASN A 149 9.10 4.22 15.69
CA ASN A 149 9.45 4.57 17.07
C ASN A 149 8.24 5.02 17.93
N TYR A 150 7.24 4.15 18.06
CA TYR A 150 6.00 4.39 18.81
C TYR A 150 5.56 3.14 19.56
N ALA A 151 4.86 3.33 20.69
CA ALA A 151 4.31 2.25 21.52
C ALA A 151 5.35 1.21 22.00
N GLY A 152 6.60 1.65 22.21
CA GLY A 152 7.72 0.80 22.62
C GLY A 152 8.30 -0.06 21.49
N CYS A 153 7.95 0.24 20.24
CA CYS A 153 8.54 -0.37 19.06
C CYS A 153 9.70 0.45 18.53
N GLU A 154 10.55 -0.22 17.75
CA GLU A 154 11.60 0.38 16.94
C GLU A 154 11.55 -0.24 15.54
N ALA A 155 12.29 0.34 14.60
CA ALA A 155 12.36 -0.21 13.25
C ALA A 155 12.98 -1.63 13.29
N PRO A 156 12.37 -2.64 12.62
CA PRO A 156 12.80 -4.04 12.79
C PRO A 156 14.24 -4.36 12.39
N TRP A 157 14.84 -3.54 11.53
CA TRP A 157 16.23 -3.71 11.11
C TRP A 157 17.23 -3.17 12.14
N ASN A 158 16.81 -2.36 13.13
CA ASN A 158 17.68 -1.90 14.22
C ASN A 158 18.01 -3.02 15.22
N SER A 159 17.11 -3.99 15.37
CA SER A 159 17.26 -5.10 16.33
C SER A 159 18.10 -6.26 15.79
N LYS A 160 18.61 -6.19 14.55
CA LYS A 160 19.36 -7.28 13.89
C LYS A 160 20.88 -7.19 14.05
N THR A 161 21.39 -6.45 15.04
CA THR A 161 22.80 -6.50 15.47
C THR A 161 23.12 -7.68 16.36
#